data_AF-A0A967ZGV3-F1
#
_entry.id   AF-A0A967ZGV3-F1
#
_cell.length_a   1.000
_cell.length_b   1.000
_cell.length_c   1.000
_cell.angle_alpha   90.00
_cell.angle_beta   90.00
_cell.angle_gamma   90.00
#
_symmetry.space_group_name_H-M   'P 1'
#
loop_
_entity.id
_entity.type
_entity.pdbx_description
1 polymer ?
#
loop_
_entity_poly.entity_id
_entity_poly.type
_entity_poly.pdbx_seq_one_letter_code
_entity_poly.pdbx_strand_id
1 'polypeptide(L)' 'QIEVNWYCWKRGFKIREIPILFVDRRIGVSKMSKRIIWEAALLVWKLRFMSAR' A
#
# COMPACT_ATOMS: atom_id res chain seq x y z
N GLN A 1 -0.07 1.21 -1.86
CA GLN A 1 -0.80 -0.07 -2.01
C GLN A 1 -1.80 -0.30 -0.88
N ILE A 2 -1.44 -0.04 0.38
CA ILE A 2 -2.31 -0.22 1.57
C ILE A 2 -3.68 0.44 1.42
N GLU A 3 -3.74 1.70 0.97
CA GLU A 3 -4.98 2.46 0.82
C GLU A 3 -5.96 1.84 -0.18
N VAL A 4 -5.46 1.43 -1.35
CA VAL A 4 -6.28 0.82 -2.41
C VAL A 4 -6.85 -0.52 -1.93
N ASN A 5 -6.02 -1.33 -1.27
CA ASN A 5 -6.47 -2.60 -0.69
C ASN A 5 -7.54 -2.36 0.40
N TRP A 6 -7.39 -1.34 1.24
CA TRP A 6 -8.37 -1.00 2.27
C TRP A 6 -9.71 -0.56 1.68
N TYR A 7 -9.71 0.26 0.63
CA TYR A 7 -10.95 0.64 -0.06
C TYR A 7 -11.62 -0.55 -0.76
N CYS A 8 -10.84 -1.43 -1.40
CA CYS A 8 -11.36 -2.64 -2.01
C CYS A 8 -11.98 -3.59 -0.97
N TRP A 9 -11.32 -3.75 0.18
CA TRP A 9 -11.84 -4.54 1.30
C TRP A 9 -13.11 -3.93 1.92
N LYS A 10 -13.11 -2.62 2.20
CA LYS A 10 -14.28 -1.90 2.75
C LYS A 10 -15.51 -1.98 1.82
N ARG A 11 -15.28 -2.05 0.50
CA ARG A 11 -16.35 -2.17 -0.51
C ARG A 11 -16.75 -3.63 -0.80
N GLY A 12 -16.19 -4.63 -0.10
CA GLY A 12 -16.55 -6.04 -0.24
C GLY A 12 -16.01 -6.74 -1.49
N PHE A 13 -14.99 -6.18 -2.15
CA PHE A 13 -14.38 -6.82 -3.32
C PHE A 13 -13.46 -7.98 -2.91
N LYS A 14 -13.41 -9.02 -3.76
CA LYS A 14 -12.46 -10.13 -3.61
C LYS A 14 -11.11 -9.72 -4.19
N ILE A 15 -10.12 -9.47 -3.32
CA ILE A 15 -8.75 -9.16 -3.72
C ILE A 15 -8.01 -10.48 -3.95
N ARG A 16 -7.41 -10.66 -5.13
CA ARG A 16 -6.50 -11.77 -5.45
C ARG A 16 -5.20 -11.18 -5.94
N GLU A 17 -4.08 -11.61 -5.35
CA GLU A 17 -2.76 -11.22 -5.78
C GLU A 17 -2.21 -12.28 -6.73
N ILE A 18 -1.87 -11.88 -7.96
CA ILE A 18 -1.25 -12.76 -8.96
C ILE A 18 0.24 -12.42 -8.97
N PRO A 19 1.13 -13.39 -8.66
CA PRO A 19 2.56 -13.12 -8.67
C PRO A 19 3.02 -12.85 -10.10
N ILE A 20 3.76 -11.76 -10.30
CA ILE A 20 4.38 -11.40 -11.58
C ILE A 20 5.89 -11.43 -11.39
N LEU A 21 6.59 -12.14 -12.28
CA LEU A 21 8.04 -12.13 -12.32
C LEU A 21 8.52 -10.86 -13.03
N PHE A 22 9.05 -9.91 -12.26
CA PHE A 22 9.67 -8.72 -12.82
C PHE A 22 11.11 -9.06 -13.24
N VAL A 23 11.30 -9.39 -14.53
CA VAL A 23 12.60 -9.84 -15.08
C VAL A 23 13.62 -8.69 -15.21
N ASP A 24 13.24 -7.44 -14.95
CA ASP A 24 14.08 -6.29 -15.24
C ASP A 24 14.20 -5.32 -14.06
N ARG A 25 15.25 -5.49 -13.25
CA ARG A 25 15.89 -4.42 -12.45
C ARG A 25 17.35 -4.80 -12.16
N ARG A 26 18.24 -4.62 -13.13
CA ARG A 26 19.69 -4.75 -12.87
C ARG A 26 20.34 -3.49 -12.30
N ILE A 27 19.74 -2.31 -12.47
CA ILE A 27 20.32 -1.05 -11.97
C ILE A 27 19.18 -0.12 -11.55
N GLY A 28 19.10 0.19 -10.26
CA GLY A 28 18.13 1.14 -9.75
C GLY A 28 18.20 1.25 -8.24
N VAL A 29 18.76 2.36 -7.76
CA VAL A 29 18.76 2.72 -6.33
C VAL A 29 17.32 2.75 -5.83
N SER A 30 17.11 2.21 -4.63
CA SER A 30 15.82 2.21 -3.92
C SER A 30 15.13 3.58 -4.01
N LYS A 31 13.91 3.60 -4.56
CA LYS A 31 13.00 4.78 -4.52
C LYS A 31 12.39 5.01 -3.13
N MET A 32 12.72 4.18 -2.14
CA MET A 32 12.20 4.28 -0.77
C MET A 32 13.05 5.28 0.03
N SER A 33 12.40 6.37 0.46
CA SER A 33 12.96 7.37 1.36
C SER A 33 12.34 7.24 2.76
N LYS A 34 13.07 7.63 3.81
CA LYS A 34 12.57 7.67 5.19
C LYS A 34 11.27 8.48 5.32
N ARG A 35 11.09 9.52 4.50
CA ARG A 35 9.86 10.31 4.46
C ARG A 35 8.64 9.48 4.03
N ILE A 36 8.79 8.64 3.01
CA ILE A 36 7.71 7.77 2.50
C ILE A 36 7.29 6.76 3.58
N ILE A 37 8.25 6.26 4.36
CA ILE A 37 7.99 5.34 5.47
C ILE A 37 7.16 6.02 6.56
N TRP A 38 7.53 7.24 6.97
CA TRP A 38 6.81 8.00 7.98
C TRP A 38 5.38 8.36 7.52
N GLU A 39 5.22 8.79 6.27
CA GLU A 39 3.90 9.07 5.70
C GLU A 39 3.02 7.81 5.67
N ALA A 40 3.57 6.66 5.27
CA ALA A 40 2.84 5.39 5.27
C ALA A 40 2.42 4.96 6.68
N ALA A 41 3.27 5.15 7.70
CA ALA A 41 2.93 4.86 9.09
C ALA A 41 1.74 5.69 9.57
N LEU A 42 1.75 7.01 9.33
CA LEU A 42 0.64 7.90 9.70
C LEU A 42 -0.65 7.58 8.94
N LEU A 43 -0.55 7.15 7.68
CA LEU A 43 -1.69 6.79 6.84
C LEU A 43 -2.51 5.64 7.43
N VAL A 44 -1.85 4.65 8.06
CA VAL A 44 -2.52 3.51 8.72
C VAL A 44 -3.40 3.99 9.89
N TRP A 45 -2.88 4.91 10.71
CA TRP A 45 -3.65 5.49 11.82
C TRP A 45 -4.83 6.32 11.29
N LYS A 46 -4.62 7.12 10.24
CA LYS A 46 -5.67 7.91 9.59
C LYS A 46 -6.80 7.03 9.05
N LEU A 47 -6.47 5.94 8.35
CA LEU A 47 -7.46 4.97 7.84
C LEU A 47 -8.27 4.34 8.99
N ARG A 48 -7.63 4.03 10.12
CA ARG A 48 -8.30 3.46 11.30
C ARG A 48 -9.34 4.42 11.90
N PHE A 49 -9.00 5.71 12.04
CA PHE A 49 -9.93 6.70 12.61
C PHE A 49 -11.01 7.14 11.62
N MET A 50 -10.73 7.21 10.32
CA MET A 50 -11.76 7.50 9.30
C MET A 50 -12.75 6.35 9.08
N SER A 51 -12.39 5.13 9.49
CA SER A 51 -13.30 3.98 9.47
C SER A 51 -14.32 3.96 10.59
N ALA A 52 -14.07 4.71 11.68
CA ALA A 52 -14.92 4.71 12.88
C ALA A 52 -16.10 5.68 12.79
N ARG A 53 -16.41 6.17 11.58
CA ARG A 53 -17.53 7.04 11.25
C ARG A 53 -18.30 6.42 10.09
#